data_AF-O78461-F1
#
_entry.id   AF-O78461-F1
#
_cell.length_a   1.000
_cell.length_b   1.000
_cell.length_c   1.000
_cell.angle_alpha   90.00
_cell.angle_beta   90.00
_cell.angle_gamma   90.00
#
_symmetry.space_group_name_H-M   'P 1'
#
loop_
_entity.id
_entity.type
_entity.pdbx_description
1 polymer ?
#
loop_
_entity_poly.entity_id
_entity_poly.type
_entity_poly.pdbx_seq_one_letter_code
_entity_poly.pdbx_strand_id
1 'polypeptide(L)'
;MIESYSDSFVAMKKFAETYAKRTNTFFCNDLSITQIVLEGLAKHKDEYGAPLCPCRHYDDKSEEVASTYWNCPCVPMRERKECHCMLFLTKDNEFAGSSQTL
;
A
#
# COMPACT_ATOMS: atom_id res chain seq x y z
N MET A 1 -12.13 -19.09 -11.77
CA MET A 1 -12.18 -19.23 -10.29
C MET A 1 -12.61 -17.89 -9.75
N ILE A 2 -13.62 -17.82 -8.88
CA ILE A 2 -13.99 -16.57 -8.23
C ILE A 2 -13.05 -16.48 -7.03
N GLU A 3 -11.95 -15.74 -7.14
CA GLU A 3 -11.14 -15.45 -5.96
C GLU A 3 -12.00 -14.61 -5.01
N SER A 4 -12.51 -15.21 -3.94
CA SER A 4 -13.10 -14.43 -2.85
C SER A 4 -11.93 -13.79 -2.10
N TYR A 5 -11.56 -12.58 -2.50
CA TYR A 5 -10.59 -11.78 -1.76
C TYR A 5 -11.03 -11.62 -0.30
N SER A 6 -10.06 -11.56 0.63
CA SER A 6 -10.38 -11.29 2.03
C SER A 6 -11.00 -9.90 2.20
N ASP A 7 -11.79 -9.71 3.26
CA ASP A 7 -12.37 -8.41 3.58
C ASP A 7 -11.29 -7.33 3.73
N SER A 8 -10.14 -7.69 4.31
CA SER A 8 -8.98 -6.81 4.41
C SER A 8 -8.38 -6.47 3.05
N PHE A 9 -8.31 -7.41 2.10
CA PHE A 9 -7.85 -7.12 0.75
C PHE A 9 -8.79 -6.14 0.04
N VAL A 10 -10.10 -6.37 0.11
CA VAL A 10 -11.11 -5.45 -0.46
C VAL A 10 -11.00 -4.07 0.19
N ALA A 11 -10.77 -4.01 1.50
CA ALA A 11 -10.54 -2.75 2.21
C ALA A 11 -9.24 -2.05 1.74
N MET A 12 -8.15 -2.78 1.56
CA MET A 12 -6.87 -2.23 1.07
C MET A 12 -6.97 -1.73 -0.37
N LYS A 13 -7.69 -2.45 -1.25
CA LYS A 13 -7.98 -1.99 -2.62
C LYS A 13 -8.69 -0.63 -2.60
N LYS A 14 -9.81 -0.53 -1.87
CA LYS A 14 -10.59 0.72 -1.74
C LYS A 14 -9.77 1.85 -1.13
N PHE A 15 -8.98 1.55 -0.10
CA PHE A 15 -8.06 2.49 0.52
C PHE A 15 -7.05 3.03 -0.49
N ALA A 16 -6.40 2.16 -1.26
CA ALA A 16 -5.39 2.53 -2.22
C ALA A 16 -5.96 3.42 -3.34
N GLU A 17 -7.11 3.07 -3.92
CA GLU A 17 -7.76 3.90 -4.95
C GLU A 17 -8.14 5.29 -4.42
N THR A 18 -8.71 5.34 -3.21
CA THR A 18 -9.10 6.60 -2.58
C THR A 18 -7.88 7.46 -2.29
N TYR A 19 -6.81 6.87 -1.77
CA TYR A 19 -5.58 7.57 -1.42
C TYR A 19 -4.82 8.05 -2.66
N ALA A 20 -4.75 7.23 -3.71
CA ALA A 20 -4.14 7.59 -4.99
C ALA A 20 -4.81 8.83 -5.60
N LYS A 21 -6.15 8.81 -5.69
CA LYS A 21 -6.97 9.95 -6.15
C LYS A 21 -6.74 11.20 -5.31
N ARG A 22 -6.80 11.06 -3.97
CA ARG A 22 -6.64 12.18 -3.03
C ARG A 22 -5.26 12.83 -3.10
N THR A 23 -4.21 12.06 -3.34
CA THR A 23 -2.82 12.54 -3.30
C THR A 23 -2.24 12.88 -4.66
N ASN A 24 -3.02 12.69 -5.73
CA ASN A 24 -2.59 12.78 -7.13
C ASN A 24 -1.35 11.90 -7.40
N THR A 25 -1.43 10.67 -6.93
CA THR A 25 -0.45 9.61 -7.18
C THR A 25 -1.09 8.51 -8.00
N PHE A 26 -0.25 7.70 -8.65
CA PHE A 26 -0.65 6.67 -9.59
C PHE A 26 -0.04 5.33 -9.17
N PHE A 27 -0.72 4.25 -9.53
CA PHE A 27 -0.21 2.91 -9.32
C PHE A 27 0.98 2.62 -10.23
N CYS A 28 1.82 1.66 -9.85
CA CYS A 28 2.90 1.19 -10.71
C CYS A 28 2.35 0.69 -12.04
N ASN A 29 3.07 0.96 -13.14
CA ASN A 29 2.74 0.44 -14.46
C ASN A 29 2.73 -1.10 -14.50
N ASP A 30 3.48 -1.75 -13.59
CA ASP A 30 3.36 -3.17 -13.32
C ASP A 30 2.30 -3.42 -12.23
N LEU A 31 1.12 -3.86 -12.64
CA LEU A 31 0.01 -4.16 -11.72
C LEU A 31 0.28 -5.37 -10.82
N SER A 32 1.24 -6.24 -11.17
CA SER A 32 1.63 -7.35 -10.29
C SER A 32 2.27 -6.84 -8.99
N ILE A 33 3.05 -5.76 -9.07
CA ILE A 33 3.62 -5.08 -7.90
C ILE A 33 2.49 -4.52 -7.03
N THR A 34 1.51 -3.87 -7.67
CA THR A 34 0.35 -3.32 -6.96
C THR A 34 -0.42 -4.42 -6.21
N GLN A 35 -0.68 -5.55 -6.87
CA GLN A 35 -1.35 -6.70 -6.27
C GLN A 35 -0.59 -7.25 -5.04
N ILE A 36 0.71 -7.52 -5.18
CA ILE A 36 1.55 -8.05 -4.09
C ILE A 36 1.56 -7.11 -2.88
N VAL A 37 1.63 -5.80 -3.11
CA VAL A 37 1.62 -4.81 -2.02
C VAL A 37 0.26 -4.80 -1.32
N LEU A 38 -0.85 -4.85 -2.06
CA LEU A 38 -2.19 -4.90 -1.47
C LEU A 38 -2.41 -6.18 -0.64
N GLU A 39 -1.96 -7.33 -1.14
CA GLU A 39 -2.00 -8.59 -0.41
C GLU A 39 -1.17 -8.52 0.89
N GLY A 40 0.04 -7.96 0.82
CA GLY A 40 0.90 -7.79 1.99
C GLY A 40 0.30 -6.84 3.04
N LEU A 41 -0.29 -5.73 2.61
CA LEU A 41 -1.00 -4.80 3.50
C LEU A 41 -2.22 -5.46 4.16
N ALA A 42 -2.99 -6.22 3.38
CA ALA A 42 -4.16 -6.94 3.87
C ALA A 42 -3.76 -8.01 4.90
N LYS A 43 -2.71 -8.78 4.60
CA LYS A 43 -2.15 -9.78 5.50
C LYS A 43 -1.69 -9.17 6.82
N HIS A 44 -0.93 -8.09 6.78
CA HIS A 44 -0.50 -7.41 8.01
C HIS A 44 -1.67 -6.82 8.78
N LYS A 45 -2.70 -6.33 8.09
CA LYS A 45 -3.94 -5.87 8.73
C LYS A 45 -4.65 -7.02 9.46
N ASP A 46 -4.72 -8.20 8.86
CA ASP A 46 -5.33 -9.39 9.48
C ASP A 46 -4.52 -9.91 10.67
N GLU A 47 -3.18 -9.92 10.56
CA GLU A 47 -2.27 -10.48 11.57
C GLU A 47 -2.00 -9.52 12.75
N TYR A 48 -1.83 -8.23 12.47
CA TYR A 48 -1.38 -7.23 13.45
C TYR A 48 -2.40 -6.09 13.68
N GLY A 49 -3.54 -6.11 12.99
CA GLY A 49 -4.61 -5.11 13.12
C GLY A 49 -4.42 -3.83 12.28
N ALA A 50 -3.22 -3.57 11.79
CA ALA A 50 -2.89 -2.39 10.97
C ALA A 50 -2.11 -2.76 9.70
N PRO A 51 -2.25 -1.97 8.61
CA PRO A 51 -1.61 -2.28 7.33
C PRO A 51 -0.14 -1.85 7.34
N LEU A 52 0.71 -2.53 8.10
CA LEU A 52 2.16 -2.31 8.13
C LEU A 52 2.75 -2.51 6.72
N CYS A 53 3.65 -1.62 6.30
CA CYS A 53 4.27 -1.70 4.97
C CYS A 53 4.94 -3.08 4.71
N PRO A 54 4.53 -3.84 3.69
CA PRO A 54 5.03 -5.20 3.48
C PRO A 54 6.43 -5.28 2.85
N CYS A 55 6.93 -4.17 2.31
CA CYS A 55 8.18 -4.14 1.55
C CYS A 55 9.43 -3.94 2.42
N ARG A 56 9.28 -3.84 3.74
CA ARG A 56 10.38 -3.60 4.68
C ARG A 56 10.57 -4.80 5.60
N HIS A 57 11.80 -4.95 6.08
CA HIS A 57 12.13 -5.87 7.17
C HIS A 57 11.94 -5.17 8.51
N TYR A 58 11.48 -5.93 9.51
CA TYR A 58 11.21 -5.46 10.87
C TYR A 58 11.65 -6.53 11.86
N ASP A 59 12.31 -6.11 12.94
CA ASP A 59 12.69 -7.00 14.04
C ASP A 59 11.45 -7.43 14.85
N ASP A 60 10.56 -6.48 15.17
CA ASP A 60 9.23 -6.74 15.77
C ASP A 60 8.13 -5.96 15.02
N LYS A 61 7.29 -6.69 14.28
CA LYS A 61 6.19 -6.09 13.53
C LYS A 61 5.08 -5.52 14.43
N SER A 62 4.87 -6.06 15.62
CA SER A 62 3.85 -5.60 16.55
C SER A 62 4.24 -4.26 17.17
N GLU A 63 5.52 -4.11 17.52
CA GLU A 63 6.08 -2.83 17.98
C GLU A 63 5.99 -1.76 16.88
N GLU A 64 6.36 -2.11 15.65
CA GLU A 64 6.32 -1.18 14.52
C GLU A 64 4.89 -0.76 14.14
N VAL A 65 3.93 -1.68 14.27
CA VAL A 65 2.51 -1.36 14.14
C VAL A 65 2.07 -0.37 15.22
N ALA A 66 2.51 -0.56 16.46
CA ALA A 66 2.20 0.35 17.57
C ALA A 66 2.86 1.73 17.41
N SER A 67 4.08 1.78 16.86
CA SER A 67 4.78 3.02 16.48
C SER A 67 4.07 3.78 15.37
N THR A 68 3.33 3.08 14.50
CA THR A 68 2.56 3.60 13.35
C THR A 68 3.39 4.28 12.25
N TYR A 69 4.70 4.44 12.43
CA TYR A 69 5.57 5.14 11.50
C TYR A 69 5.52 4.51 10.09
N TRP A 70 5.49 3.18 10.04
CA TRP A 70 5.46 2.39 8.80
C TRP A 70 4.08 1.84 8.42
N ASN A 71 3.03 2.14 9.17
CA ASN A 71 1.66 1.78 8.78
C ASN A 71 1.27 2.57 7.53
N CYS A 72 0.67 1.91 6.55
CA CYS A 72 0.29 2.53 5.30
C CYS A 72 -0.93 3.46 5.49
N PRO A 73 -0.89 4.73 5.03
CA PRO A 73 0.24 5.39 4.36
C PRO A 73 1.31 5.84 5.36
N CYS A 74 2.55 5.39 5.15
CA CYS A 74 3.66 5.63 6.09
C CYS A 74 4.06 7.10 6.14
N VAL A 75 4.84 7.48 7.16
CA VAL A 75 5.29 8.87 7.35
C VAL A 75 5.99 9.44 6.10
N PRO A 76 6.98 8.76 5.48
CA PRO A 76 7.61 9.25 4.23
C PRO A 76 6.63 9.46 3.08
N MET A 77 5.65 8.57 2.92
CA MET A 77 4.62 8.72 1.89
C MET A 77 3.75 9.95 2.15
N ARG A 78 3.33 10.17 3.41
CA ARG A 78 2.47 11.30 3.77
C ARG A 78 3.17 12.64 3.63
N GLU A 79 4.43 12.73 4.01
CA GLU A 79 5.16 14.00 4.07
C GLU A 79 5.82 14.36 2.73
N ARG A 80 6.34 13.36 2.01
CA ARG A 80 7.19 13.58 0.82
C ARG A 80 6.73 12.83 -0.43
N LYS A 81 5.64 12.05 -0.35
CA LYS A 81 5.17 11.15 -1.43
C LYS A 81 6.19 10.09 -1.83
N GLU A 82 7.03 9.67 -0.89
CA GLU A 82 8.02 8.62 -1.09
C GLU A 82 7.43 7.25 -0.69
N CYS A 83 6.89 6.52 -1.67
CA CYS A 83 6.39 5.15 -1.46
C CYS A 83 7.43 4.11 -1.90
N HIS A 84 8.12 3.47 -0.95
CA HIS A 84 9.07 2.41 -1.26
C HIS A 84 8.43 1.23 -2.01
N CYS A 85 7.19 0.88 -1.67
CA CYS A 85 6.45 -0.21 -2.32
C CYS A 85 6.00 0.10 -3.75
N MET A 86 6.17 1.34 -4.23
CA MET A 86 5.69 1.77 -5.54
C MET A 86 4.16 1.68 -5.73
N LEU A 87 3.40 1.61 -4.63
CA LEU A 87 1.93 1.65 -4.69
C LEU A 87 1.42 3.06 -4.98
N PHE A 88 2.14 4.09 -4.55
CA PHE A 88 1.76 5.49 -4.78
C PHE A 88 2.94 6.24 -5.37
N LEU A 89 2.91 6.46 -6.68
CA LEU A 89 3.97 7.12 -7.43
C LEU A 89 3.49 8.49 -7.93
N THR A 90 4.35 9.49 -7.87
CA THR A 90 4.07 10.78 -8.53
C THR A 90 4.17 10.61 -10.05
N LYS A 91 3.49 11.47 -10.82
CA LYS A 91 3.41 11.36 -12.29
C LYS A 91 4.77 11.38 -13.01
N ASP A 92 5.78 11.94 -12.35
CA ASP A 92 7.14 12.11 -12.85
C ASP A 92 8.04 10.90 -12.55
N ASN A 93 7.56 9.94 -11.75
CA ASN A 93 8.26 8.71 -11.51
C ASN A 93 8.23 7.81 -12.77
N GLU A 94 9.37 7.26 -13.16
CA GLU A 94 9.51 6.43 -14.38
C GLU A 94 8.64 5.16 -14.38
N PHE A 95 8.28 4.66 -13.19
CA PHE A 95 7.44 3.47 -13.02
C PHE A 95 5.96 3.81 -12.81
N ALA A 96 5.58 5.09 -12.78
CA ALA A 96 4.20 5.49 -12.62
C ALA A 96 3.38 5.07 -13.86
N GLY A 97 2.32 4.31 -13.62
CA GLY A 97 1.28 4.10 -14.62
C GLY A 97 0.36 5.32 -14.72
N SER A 98 -0.74 5.16 -15.47
CA SER A 98 -1.77 6.19 -15.62
C SER A 98 -3.02 5.97 -14.76
N SER A 99 -3.07 4.88 -14.00
CA SER A 99 -4.27 4.48 -13.25
C SER A 99 -4.25 4.86 -11.78
N GLN A 100 -5.43 5.20 -11.27
CA GLN A 100 -5.74 5.40 -9.85
C GLN A 100 -6.93 4.52 -9.42
N THR A 101 -7.31 3.55 -10.26
CA THR A 101 -8.39 2.57 -10.04
C THR A 101 -7.89 1.18 -10.45
N LEU A 102 -8.28 0.14 -9.71
CA LEU A 102 -7.85 -1.24 -9.89
C LEU A 102 -9.00 -2.18 -10.20
#